data_AF-A0A6B3HZ18-F1
#
_entry.id   AF-A0A6B3HZ18-F1
#
_cell.length_a   1.000
_cell.length_b   1.000
_cell.length_c   1.000
_cell.angle_alpha   90.00
_cell.angle_beta   90.00
_cell.angle_gamma   90.00
#
_symmetry.space_group_name_H-M   'P 1'
#
loop_
_entity.id
_entity.type
_entity.pdbx_description
1 polymer ?
#
loop_
_entity_poly.entity_id
_entity_poly.type
_entity_poly.pdbx_seq_one_letter_code
_entity_poly.pdbx_strand_id
1 'polypeptide(L)'
;IAKIAAKLAVGYTLDEIPNDITEKTPASFEPTLDYVVVKAPRFAFEKFPSADSTLTTTMKSVGEAMAIGRNFTEALQKALRSLEKKGSQ
;
A
#
# COMPACT_ATOMS: atom_id res chain seq x y z
N ILE A 1 7.53 -8.24 -4.33
CA ILE A 1 8.69 -8.08 -3.41
C ILE A 1 8.99 -9.38 -2.66
N ALA A 2 8.16 -9.83 -1.70
CA ALA A 2 8.47 -11.00 -0.85
C ALA A 2 8.83 -12.29 -1.65
N LYS A 3 8.07 -12.61 -2.69
CA LYS A 3 8.34 -13.78 -3.57
C LYS A 3 9.72 -13.71 -4.24
N ILE A 4 10.15 -12.53 -4.70
CA ILE A 4 11.46 -12.32 -5.32
C ILE A 4 12.55 -12.42 -4.26
N ALA A 5 12.36 -11.77 -3.10
CA ALA A 5 13.30 -11.82 -1.98
C ALA A 5 13.57 -13.26 -1.48
N ALA A 6 12.54 -14.11 -1.44
CA ALA A 6 12.70 -15.52 -1.09
C ALA A 6 13.61 -16.29 -2.07
N LYS A 7 13.53 -15.99 -3.37
CA LYS A 7 14.44 -16.57 -4.38
C LYS A 7 15.87 -16.03 -4.25
N LEU A 8 16.01 -14.73 -4.00
CA LEU A 8 17.33 -14.13 -3.73
C LEU A 8 18.01 -14.79 -2.52
N ALA A 9 17.24 -15.10 -1.47
CA ALA A 9 17.76 -15.73 -0.25
C ALA A 9 18.34 -17.14 -0.47
N VAL A 10 17.97 -17.82 -1.56
CA VAL A 10 18.51 -19.14 -1.93
C VAL A 10 19.50 -19.08 -3.08
N GLY A 11 20.04 -17.89 -3.38
CA GLY A 11 21.18 -17.70 -4.28
C GLY A 11 20.86 -17.23 -5.70
N TYR A 12 19.58 -16.98 -6.04
CA TYR A 12 19.24 -16.37 -7.33
C TYR A 12 19.65 -14.91 -7.37
N THR A 13 19.94 -14.40 -8.57
CA THR A 13 20.06 -12.97 -8.84
C THR A 13 18.78 -12.41 -9.50
N LEU A 14 18.65 -11.08 -9.55
CA LEU A 14 17.43 -10.44 -10.06
C LEU A 14 17.18 -10.67 -11.56
N ASP A 15 18.24 -10.86 -12.35
CA ASP A 15 18.21 -11.11 -13.79
C ASP A 15 17.74 -12.53 -14.13
N GLU A 16 17.94 -13.50 -13.23
CA GLU A 16 17.50 -14.89 -13.37
C GLU A 16 16.00 -15.08 -13.04
N ILE A 17 15.37 -14.09 -12.40
CA ILE A 17 13.98 -14.16 -11.97
C ILE A 17 13.10 -13.46 -13.01
N PRO A 18 12.18 -14.16 -13.69
CA PRO A 18 11.24 -13.52 -14.61
C PRO A 18 10.24 -12.65 -13.86
N ASN A 19 9.85 -11.52 -14.47
CA ASN A 19 8.78 -10.68 -13.96
C ASN A 19 7.41 -11.38 -14.10
N ASP A 20 6.72 -11.58 -12.98
CA ASP A 20 5.44 -12.28 -12.92
C ASP A 20 4.30 -11.57 -13.69
N ILE A 21 4.40 -10.26 -13.95
CA ILE A 21 3.32 -9.51 -14.62
C ILE A 21 3.50 -9.48 -16.14
N THR A 22 4.69 -9.11 -16.61
CA THR A 22 4.94 -8.97 -18.07
C THR A 22 5.41 -10.26 -18.70
N GLU A 23 5.97 -11.19 -17.92
CA GLU A 23 6.55 -12.49 -18.32
C GLU A 23 7.64 -12.42 -19.40
N LYS A 24 8.04 -11.21 -19.80
CA LYS A 24 8.97 -10.93 -20.90
C LYS A 24 10.24 -10.23 -20.46
N THR A 25 10.25 -9.68 -19.26
CA THR A 25 11.38 -8.94 -18.69
C THR A 25 11.85 -9.62 -17.40
N PRO A 26 13.14 -9.51 -17.03
CA PRO A 26 13.61 -9.96 -15.72
C PRO A 26 13.04 -9.10 -14.59
N ALA A 27 13.27 -9.50 -13.34
CA ALA A 27 12.95 -8.74 -12.14
C ALA A 27 13.98 -7.63 -11.83
N SER A 28 15.09 -7.59 -12.57
CA SER A 28 16.17 -6.59 -12.47
C SER A 28 15.80 -5.26 -13.16
N PHE A 29 14.74 -4.60 -12.72
CA PHE A 29 14.35 -3.27 -13.21
C PHE A 29 13.55 -2.50 -12.16
N GLU A 30 13.41 -1.19 -12.37
CA GLU A 30 12.55 -0.33 -11.57
C GLU A 30 11.16 -0.18 -12.24
N PRO A 31 10.06 -0.60 -11.59
CA PRO A 31 8.73 -0.42 -12.14
C PRO A 31 8.39 1.05 -12.33
N THR A 32 7.89 1.40 -13.51
CA THR A 32 7.30 2.72 -13.80
C THR A 32 5.79 2.64 -13.75
N LEU A 33 5.16 3.59 -13.06
CA LEU A 33 3.72 3.61 -12.84
C LEU A 33 3.11 4.80 -13.58
N ASP A 34 2.05 4.56 -14.35
CA ASP A 34 1.28 5.55 -15.10
C ASP A 34 -0.02 5.97 -14.35
N TYR A 35 0.01 5.84 -13.02
CA TYR A 35 -1.08 6.13 -12.09
C TYR A 35 -0.55 6.56 -10.72
N VAL A 36 -1.44 7.10 -9.90
CA VAL A 36 -1.18 7.49 -8.51
C VAL A 36 -1.83 6.47 -7.57
N VAL A 37 -1.08 6.06 -6.55
CA VAL A 37 -1.58 5.21 -5.45
C VAL A 37 -1.63 6.04 -4.17
N VAL A 38 -2.77 6.05 -3.49
CA VAL A 38 -2.94 6.71 -2.19
C VAL A 38 -3.23 5.64 -1.13
N LYS A 39 -2.49 5.72 -0.02
CA LYS A 39 -2.71 4.92 1.19
C LYS A 39 -3.27 5.81 2.29
N ALA A 40 -4.39 5.43 2.89
CA ALA A 40 -4.99 6.11 4.02
C ALA A 40 -5.05 5.18 5.26
N PRO A 41 -4.56 5.61 6.43
CA PRO A 41 -4.63 4.80 7.65
C PRO A 41 -6.06 4.75 8.21
N ARG A 42 -6.45 3.59 8.77
CA ARG A 42 -7.68 3.43 9.55
C ARG A 42 -7.36 3.43 11.03
N PHE A 43 -8.00 4.33 11.77
CA PHE A 43 -7.96 4.38 13.23
C PHE A 43 -9.28 3.87 13.81
N ALA A 44 -9.23 3.38 15.06
CA ALA A 44 -10.41 2.91 15.79
C ALA A 44 -10.45 3.47 17.22
N PHE A 45 -10.19 4.78 17.38
CA PHE A 45 -10.15 5.45 18.69
C PHE A 45 -11.48 5.38 19.44
N GLU A 46 -12.60 5.20 18.74
CA GLU A 46 -13.91 4.96 19.33
C GLU A 46 -13.95 3.73 20.25
N LYS A 47 -13.04 2.76 20.06
CA LYS A 47 -12.91 1.58 20.93
C LYS A 47 -12.06 1.86 22.18
N PHE A 48 -11.38 3.00 22.25
CA PHE A 48 -10.43 3.34 23.32
C PHE A 48 -10.67 4.79 23.80
N PRO A 49 -11.76 5.08 24.53
CA PRO A 49 -12.13 6.45 24.90
C PRO A 49 -11.09 7.18 25.77
N SER A 50 -10.30 6.45 26.54
CA SER A 50 -9.21 7.00 27.38
C SER A 50 -7.90 7.17 26.63
N ALA A 51 -7.79 6.68 25.39
CA ALA A 51 -6.58 6.80 24.60
C ALA A 51 -6.47 8.20 23.97
N ASP A 52 -5.27 8.78 24.02
CA ASP A 52 -4.97 9.99 23.28
C ASP A 52 -5.03 9.72 21.76
N SER A 53 -5.89 10.46 21.06
CA SER A 53 -6.08 10.34 19.61
C SER A 53 -5.08 11.16 18.79
N THR A 54 -4.21 11.94 19.43
CA THR A 54 -3.18 12.74 18.75
C THR A 54 -2.19 11.85 18.01
N LEU A 55 -1.92 12.15 16.75
CA LEU A 55 -0.95 11.41 15.95
C LEU A 55 0.48 11.73 16.40
N THR A 56 1.33 10.71 16.43
CA THR A 56 2.72 10.79 16.87
C THR A 56 3.57 9.80 16.06
N THR A 57 4.86 9.68 16.37
CA THR A 57 5.80 8.78 15.70
C THR A 57 5.49 7.29 15.93
N THR A 58 4.75 6.98 17.01
CA THR A 58 4.30 5.62 17.33
C THR A 58 3.00 5.29 16.60
N MET A 59 2.92 4.10 16.00
CA MET A 59 1.76 3.63 15.23
C MET A 59 0.52 3.49 16.13
N LYS A 60 -0.57 4.18 15.74
CA LYS A 60 -1.91 4.08 16.36
C LYS A 60 -3.00 3.55 15.41
N SER A 61 -2.69 3.38 14.11
CA SER A 61 -3.63 2.85 13.12
C SER A 61 -3.79 1.34 13.28
N VAL A 62 -5.00 0.83 13.07
CA VAL A 62 -5.34 -0.60 13.15
C VAL A 62 -5.38 -1.28 11.77
N GLY A 63 -5.29 -0.49 10.71
CA GLY A 63 -5.30 -0.96 9.33
C GLY A 63 -5.09 0.19 8.36
N GLU A 64 -5.30 -0.09 7.07
CA GLU A 64 -5.12 0.87 5.98
C GLU A 64 -6.01 0.52 4.79
N ALA A 65 -6.38 1.54 4.03
CA ALA A 65 -6.98 1.41 2.71
C ALA A 65 -6.00 1.93 1.65
N MET A 66 -5.99 1.28 0.49
CA MET A 66 -5.20 1.68 -0.67
C MET A 66 -6.11 1.85 -1.88
N ALA A 67 -5.90 2.92 -2.65
CA ALA A 67 -6.63 3.14 -3.89
C ALA A 67 -5.72 3.64 -5.01
N ILE A 68 -6.10 3.32 -6.25
CA ILE A 68 -5.40 3.69 -7.48
C ILE A 68 -6.28 4.64 -8.30
N GLY A 69 -5.68 5.69 -8.87
CA GLY A 69 -6.34 6.63 -9.78
C GLY A 69 -5.37 7.24 -10.79
N ARG A 70 -5.88 7.78 -11.90
CA ARG A 70 -5.07 8.44 -12.94
C ARG A 70 -4.52 9.80 -12.49
N ASN A 71 -5.05 10.35 -11.40
CA ASN A 71 -4.56 11.55 -10.76
C ASN A 71 -4.75 11.46 -9.24
N PHE A 72 -4.11 12.38 -8.50
CA PHE A 72 -4.15 12.40 -7.05
C PHE A 72 -5.57 12.53 -6.48
N THR A 73 -6.39 13.42 -7.04
CA THR A 73 -7.75 13.66 -6.55
C THR A 73 -8.64 12.42 -6.67
N GLU A 74 -8.55 11.70 -7.79
CA GLU A 74 -9.28 10.45 -8.00
C GLU A 74 -8.85 9.37 -6.99
N ALA A 75 -7.54 9.16 -6.85
CA ALA A 75 -6.99 8.15 -5.94
C ALA A 75 -7.33 8.47 -4.47
N LEU A 76 -7.24 9.74 -4.08
CA LEU A 76 -7.56 10.20 -2.72
C LEU A 76 -9.03 10.00 -2.38
N GLN A 77 -9.94 10.43 -3.26
CA GLN A 77 -11.39 10.26 -3.04
C GLN A 77 -11.77 8.78 -2.91
N LYS A 78 -11.18 7.90 -3.74
CA LYS A 78 -11.38 6.45 -3.64
C LYS A 78 -10.85 5.91 -2.32
N ALA A 79 -9.64 6.30 -1.90
CA ALA A 79 -9.06 5.87 -0.63
C ALA A 79 -9.92 6.28 0.57
N LEU A 80 -10.40 7.53 0.61
CA LEU A 80 -11.22 8.06 1.72
C LEU A 80 -12.59 7.39 1.82
N ARG A 81 -13.25 7.12 0.69
CA ARG A 81 -14.52 6.38 0.68
C ARG A 81 -14.36 4.92 1.11
N SER A 82 -13.22 4.30 0.79
CA SER A 82 -12.89 2.92 1.20
C SER A 82 -12.43 2.76 2.65
N LEU A 83 -12.43 3.81 3.48
CA LEU A 83 -12.07 3.72 4.90
C LEU A 83 -13.16 3.08 5.78
N GLU A 84 -14.32 2.73 5.23
CA GLU A 84 -15.43 2.04 5.93
C GLU A 84 -15.74 2.70 7.29
N LYS A 85 -15.84 4.03 7.30
CA LYS A 85 -16.23 4.84 8.46
C LYS A 85 -17.64 5.40 8.23
N LYS A 86 -18.40 5.59 9.32
CA LYS A 86 -19.67 6.35 9.25
C LYS A 86 -19.37 7.74 8.66
N GLY A 87 -20.04 8.09 7.55
CA GLY A 87 -19.83 9.34 6.81
C GLY A 87 -18.84 9.25 5.65
N SER A 88 -18.33 8.06 5.31
CA SER A 88 -17.48 7.85 4.12
C SER A 88 -18.24 7.75 2.79
N GLN A 89 -19.58 7.82 2.79
CA GLN A 89 -20.40 7.78 1.56
C GLN A 89 -20.48 9.13 0.87
#